data_AF-A0A954BE48-F1
#
_entry.id   AF-A0A954BE48-F1
#
_cell.length_a   1.000
_cell.length_b   1.000
_cell.length_c   1.000
_cell.angle_alpha   90.00
_cell.angle_beta   90.00
_cell.angle_gamma   90.00
#
_symmetry.space_group_name_H-M   'P 1'
#
loop_
_entity.id
_entity.type
_entity.pdbx_description
1 polymer ?
#
loop_
_entity_poly.entity_id
_entity_poly.type
_entity_poly.pdbx_seq_one_letter_code
_entity_poly.pdbx_strand_id
1 'polypeptide(L)'
;MFSKRTLGGALIAAPMLLLASVAQGATLTDSAIFSSNGQGNNWNGWIWNTQGLPADTQNRFNMYYSSSSDPSAPVFINGGNDAGAGISIDLAAGVYDFYVYGESSTTNIDPAQHFVLNLYFNGNQSAPDISGLYGADCPTVCAASHWNGLDLFGVSGLDSPDAQEAGTLTFIDGDLSISLTLFEWAIGDDVDEVGPYSTNGSGTPDFFGHFQLTVSEVPLPAGFPLMGAGLALIGALRRRKA
;
A
#
# COMPACT_ATOMS: atom_id res chain seq x y z
N MET A 1 -30.79 -64.79 38.39
CA MET A 1 -29.92 -64.48 37.22
C MET A 1 -30.26 -63.08 36.74
N PHE A 2 -29.46 -62.07 37.11
CA PHE A 2 -29.60 -60.70 36.60
C PHE A 2 -28.23 -60.26 36.06
N SER A 3 -28.18 -59.98 34.75
CA SER A 3 -26.98 -59.60 34.01
C SER A 3 -26.77 -58.09 34.10
N LYS A 4 -25.63 -57.67 34.66
CA LYS A 4 -25.16 -56.27 34.68
C LYS A 4 -24.46 -55.98 33.34
N ARG A 5 -25.03 -55.10 32.51
CA ARG A 5 -24.33 -54.48 31.38
C ARG A 5 -23.80 -53.12 31.79
N THR A 6 -22.48 -53.02 31.93
CA THR A 6 -21.72 -51.78 32.07
C THR A 6 -21.55 -51.15 30.68
N LEU A 7 -22.17 -49.99 30.45
CA LEU A 7 -21.83 -49.14 29.30
C LEU A 7 -20.59 -48.32 29.66
N GLY A 8 -19.46 -48.65 29.04
CA GLY A 8 -18.27 -47.80 29.03
C GLY A 8 -18.44 -46.69 28.00
N GLY A 9 -18.62 -45.44 28.47
CA GLY A 9 -18.63 -44.27 27.61
C GLY A 9 -17.20 -43.87 27.22
N ALA A 10 -16.88 -43.95 25.93
CA ALA A 10 -15.62 -43.45 25.39
C ALA A 10 -15.68 -41.91 25.30
N LEU A 11 -14.81 -41.23 26.07
CA LEU A 11 -14.57 -39.79 25.91
C LEU A 11 -13.75 -39.58 24.64
N ILE A 12 -14.38 -39.09 23.57
CA ILE A 12 -13.68 -38.61 22.38
C ILE A 12 -13.08 -37.25 22.74
N ALA A 13 -11.77 -37.22 23.00
CA ALA A 13 -11.02 -35.97 23.12
C ALA A 13 -10.82 -35.40 21.71
N ALA A 14 -11.61 -34.40 21.34
CA ALA A 14 -11.38 -33.64 20.11
C ALA A 14 -10.12 -32.77 20.30
N PRO A 15 -9.09 -32.90 19.46
CA PRO A 15 -7.94 -32.00 19.51
C PRO A 15 -8.40 -30.62 19.04
N MET A 16 -8.40 -29.64 19.94
CA MET A 16 -8.45 -28.22 19.58
C MET A 16 -7.14 -27.89 18.87
N LEU A 17 -7.15 -27.95 17.54
CA LEU A 17 -6.12 -27.37 16.69
C LEU A 17 -6.17 -25.85 16.90
N LEU A 18 -5.26 -25.33 17.71
CA LEU A 18 -4.90 -23.92 17.71
C LEU A 18 -4.29 -23.64 16.33
N LEU A 19 -5.11 -23.18 15.40
CA LEU A 19 -4.64 -22.59 14.16
C LEU A 19 -3.93 -21.30 14.56
N ALA A 20 -2.59 -21.32 14.59
CA ALA A 20 -1.84 -20.09 14.56
C ALA A 20 -2.19 -19.41 13.23
N SER A 21 -2.77 -18.20 13.27
CA SER A 21 -2.82 -17.36 12.08
C SER A 21 -1.37 -17.14 11.67
N VAL A 22 -1.00 -17.63 10.50
CA VAL A 22 0.23 -17.17 9.86
C VAL A 22 -0.10 -15.75 9.44
N ALA A 23 0.48 -14.75 10.11
CA ALA A 23 0.35 -13.37 9.67
C ALA A 23 0.86 -13.31 8.23
N GLN A 24 -0.06 -13.16 7.29
CA GLN A 24 0.28 -12.94 5.90
C GLN A 24 0.73 -11.48 5.83
N GLY A 25 2.00 -11.26 5.45
CA GLY A 25 2.53 -9.90 5.29
C GLY A 25 1.78 -9.19 4.16
N ALA A 26 1.56 -7.89 4.33
CA ALA A 26 1.05 -7.06 3.25
C ALA A 26 2.19 -6.82 2.24
N THR A 27 1.89 -6.83 0.95
CA THR A 27 2.86 -6.54 -0.10
C THR A 27 2.45 -5.25 -0.80
N LEU A 28 3.32 -4.24 -0.85
CA LEU A 28 3.14 -3.09 -1.76
C LEU A 28 3.42 -3.58 -3.19
N THR A 29 2.37 -3.66 -4.00
CA THR A 29 2.45 -4.22 -5.36
C THR A 29 2.43 -3.16 -6.43
N ASP A 30 1.76 -2.03 -6.19
CA ASP A 30 1.74 -0.93 -7.14
C ASP A 30 1.66 0.43 -6.45
N SER A 31 2.04 1.45 -7.19
CA SER A 31 1.91 2.84 -6.77
C SER A 31 1.81 3.77 -7.96
N ALA A 32 1.15 4.90 -7.74
CA ALA A 32 1.06 5.95 -8.73
C ALA A 32 1.09 7.32 -8.06
N ILE A 33 1.75 8.27 -8.71
CA ILE A 33 1.68 9.68 -8.36
C ILE A 33 1.06 10.39 -9.56
N PHE A 34 0.16 11.33 -9.31
CA PHE A 34 -0.34 12.19 -10.38
C PHE A 34 -0.46 13.63 -9.91
N SER A 35 -0.36 14.53 -10.86
CA SER A 35 -0.48 15.97 -10.64
C SER A 35 -1.94 16.34 -10.38
N SER A 36 -2.17 17.09 -9.31
CA SER A 36 -3.50 17.47 -8.84
C SER A 36 -3.61 18.95 -8.43
N ASN A 37 -4.81 19.41 -8.11
CA ASN A 37 -5.05 20.67 -7.38
C ASN A 37 -5.15 20.45 -5.87
N GLY A 38 -5.33 21.53 -5.11
CA GLY A 38 -5.46 21.47 -3.64
C GLY A 38 -6.69 20.70 -3.15
N GLN A 39 -7.59 20.35 -4.07
CA GLN A 39 -8.73 19.46 -3.85
C GLN A 39 -8.47 18.07 -4.46
N GLY A 40 -7.23 17.62 -4.67
CA GLY A 40 -6.92 16.28 -5.20
C GLY A 40 -7.38 15.98 -6.64
N ASN A 41 -8.08 16.89 -7.34
CA ASN A 41 -8.51 16.64 -8.72
C ASN A 41 -7.32 16.69 -9.66
N ASN A 42 -7.29 15.81 -10.66
CA ASN A 42 -6.27 15.83 -11.72
C ASN A 42 -6.09 17.24 -12.29
N TRP A 43 -4.85 17.68 -12.34
CA TRP A 43 -4.43 18.94 -12.92
C TRP A 43 -3.19 18.70 -13.75
N ASN A 44 -3.16 19.13 -15.01
CA ASN A 44 -2.03 19.03 -15.96
C ASN A 44 -1.75 17.60 -16.48
N GLY A 45 -2.34 16.57 -15.87
CA GLY A 45 -2.38 15.22 -16.42
C GLY A 45 -1.06 14.45 -16.37
N TRP A 46 -0.09 14.87 -15.54
CA TRP A 46 1.12 14.11 -15.30
C TRP A 46 0.85 12.94 -14.37
N ILE A 47 1.34 11.77 -14.76
CA ILE A 47 1.14 10.52 -14.04
C ILE A 47 2.44 9.73 -14.08
N TRP A 48 2.88 9.29 -12.92
CA TRP A 48 3.99 8.36 -12.73
C TRP A 48 3.45 7.11 -12.07
N ASN A 49 3.83 5.92 -12.54
CA ASN A 49 3.39 4.70 -11.91
C ASN A 49 4.33 3.51 -12.12
N THR A 50 4.12 2.46 -11.33
CA THR A 50 4.92 1.22 -11.40
C THR A 50 4.39 0.17 -12.35
N GLN A 51 3.19 0.31 -12.90
CA GLN A 51 2.63 -0.70 -13.81
C GLN A 51 3.10 -0.55 -15.25
N GLY A 52 3.31 0.70 -15.67
CA GLY A 52 3.63 1.05 -17.05
C GLY A 52 2.67 0.44 -18.08
N LEU A 53 1.37 0.34 -17.79
CA LEU A 53 0.37 -0.16 -18.75
C LEU A 53 -0.89 0.74 -18.80
N PRO A 54 -1.50 0.94 -19.99
CA PRO A 54 -0.96 0.63 -21.33
C PRO A 54 0.02 1.70 -21.83
N ALA A 55 0.84 1.28 -22.82
CA ALA A 55 2.01 1.94 -23.37
C ALA A 55 1.82 3.41 -23.75
N ASP A 56 2.75 4.24 -23.29
CA ASP A 56 3.22 5.45 -23.98
C ASP A 56 2.13 6.45 -24.40
N THR A 57 1.16 6.72 -23.53
CA THR A 57 0.29 7.89 -23.71
C THR A 57 0.98 9.15 -23.17
N GLN A 58 0.75 10.29 -23.81
CA GLN A 58 1.30 11.57 -23.39
C GLN A 58 1.09 11.81 -21.88
N ASN A 59 2.16 12.19 -21.18
CA ASN A 59 2.19 12.50 -19.74
C ASN A 59 1.99 11.30 -18.79
N ARG A 60 2.12 10.06 -19.27
CA ARG A 60 2.27 8.87 -18.41
C ARG A 60 3.70 8.35 -18.49
N PHE A 61 4.38 8.35 -17.35
CA PHE A 61 5.77 7.94 -17.20
C PHE A 61 5.89 6.83 -16.16
N ASN A 62 7.01 6.13 -16.18
CA ASN A 62 7.32 5.15 -15.14
C ASN A 62 7.77 5.85 -13.86
N MET A 63 7.47 5.22 -12.73
CA MET A 63 7.99 5.60 -11.43
C MET A 63 9.03 4.59 -10.99
N TYR A 64 10.21 5.09 -10.61
CA TYR A 64 11.31 4.25 -10.16
C TYR A 64 11.58 4.45 -8.69
N TYR A 65 11.73 3.34 -7.96
CA TYR A 65 12.06 3.30 -6.55
C TYR A 65 13.57 3.15 -6.37
N SER A 66 14.10 3.80 -5.36
CA SER A 66 15.49 3.72 -4.93
C SER A 66 15.57 3.33 -3.46
N SER A 67 16.57 2.52 -3.11
CA SER A 67 16.94 2.29 -1.71
C SER A 67 17.90 3.34 -1.15
N SER A 68 18.39 4.25 -2.00
CA SER A 68 19.26 5.37 -1.63
C SER A 68 18.43 6.63 -1.40
N SER A 69 18.71 7.31 -0.29
CA SER A 69 18.18 8.65 0.02
C SER A 69 18.92 9.78 -0.68
N ASP A 70 20.03 9.48 -1.38
CA ASP A 70 20.80 10.45 -2.13
C ASP A 70 20.19 10.61 -3.54
N PRO A 71 19.56 11.77 -3.84
CA PRO A 71 18.90 11.99 -5.12
C PRO A 71 19.86 11.97 -6.32
N SER A 72 21.15 12.24 -6.12
CA SER A 72 22.17 12.25 -7.18
C SER A 72 22.96 10.94 -7.29
N ALA A 73 22.58 9.93 -6.50
CA ALA A 73 23.19 8.61 -6.53
C ALA A 73 22.16 7.53 -6.17
N PRO A 74 21.12 7.35 -7.00
CA PRO A 74 20.09 6.35 -6.75
C PRO A 74 20.64 4.93 -6.79
N VAL A 75 20.00 4.05 -6.01
CA VAL A 75 20.18 2.60 -6.10
C VAL A 75 18.81 2.03 -6.41
N PHE A 76 18.49 1.94 -7.70
CA PHE A 76 17.17 1.55 -8.16
C PHE A 76 16.82 0.10 -7.80
N ILE A 77 15.61 -0.10 -7.28
CA ILE A 77 15.08 -1.42 -6.91
C ILE A 77 14.10 -1.99 -7.95
N ASN A 78 13.62 -1.14 -8.87
CA ASN A 78 12.88 -1.50 -10.09
C ASN A 78 13.50 -0.79 -11.31
N GLY A 79 13.09 -1.14 -12.52
CA GLY A 79 13.66 -0.55 -13.74
C GLY A 79 13.01 -1.06 -15.02
N GLY A 80 13.53 -0.65 -16.18
CA GLY A 80 12.94 -1.04 -17.47
C GLY A 80 11.61 -0.33 -17.76
N ASN A 81 10.85 -0.84 -18.73
CA ASN A 81 9.57 -0.26 -19.14
C ASN A 81 8.39 -1.20 -18.87
N ASP A 82 7.20 -0.61 -18.84
CA ASP A 82 5.94 -1.32 -18.68
C ASP A 82 5.93 -2.16 -17.40
N ALA A 83 5.48 -3.42 -17.50
CA ALA A 83 5.53 -4.39 -16.41
C ALA A 83 6.94 -4.60 -15.82
N GLY A 84 8.00 -4.20 -16.54
CA GLY A 84 9.37 -4.19 -16.00
C GLY A 84 9.54 -3.22 -14.83
N ALA A 85 8.84 -2.08 -14.84
CA ALA A 85 8.86 -1.09 -13.77
C ALA A 85 8.03 -1.50 -12.53
N GLY A 86 7.45 -2.71 -12.53
CA GLY A 86 6.69 -3.26 -11.42
C GLY A 86 7.49 -3.35 -10.13
N ILE A 87 6.78 -3.29 -9.00
CA ILE A 87 7.34 -3.49 -7.67
C ILE A 87 6.64 -4.67 -6.97
N SER A 88 7.33 -5.27 -6.00
CA SER A 88 6.74 -6.24 -5.10
C SER A 88 7.55 -6.20 -3.81
N ILE A 89 7.05 -5.45 -2.84
CA ILE A 89 7.77 -5.13 -1.61
C ILE A 89 6.97 -5.65 -0.42
N ASP A 90 7.48 -6.69 0.23
CA ASP A 90 6.87 -7.26 1.42
C ASP A 90 7.05 -6.34 2.63
N LEU A 91 5.97 -6.14 3.38
CA LEU A 91 5.91 -5.28 4.54
C LEU A 91 5.63 -6.10 5.81
N ALA A 92 6.61 -6.14 6.70
CA ALA A 92 6.46 -6.54 8.09
C ALA A 92 6.24 -5.32 8.99
N ALA A 93 5.91 -5.52 10.27
CA ALA A 93 5.85 -4.43 11.25
C ALA A 93 7.18 -3.65 11.30
N GLY A 94 7.11 -2.32 11.21
CA GLY A 94 8.28 -1.47 11.07
C GLY A 94 7.96 -0.10 10.45
N VAL A 95 9.01 0.69 10.23
CA VAL A 95 8.93 1.97 9.50
C VAL A 95 9.76 1.82 8.22
N TYR A 96 9.18 2.23 7.09
CA TYR A 96 9.78 2.11 5.77
C TYR A 96 9.85 3.48 5.11
N ASP A 97 11.05 3.84 4.66
CA ASP A 97 11.28 5.02 3.84
C ASP A 97 11.44 4.59 2.38
N PHE A 98 10.62 5.16 1.51
CA PHE A 98 10.65 4.93 0.07
C PHE A 98 11.05 6.20 -0.65
N TYR A 99 12.07 6.08 -1.50
CA TYR A 99 12.53 7.15 -2.37
C TYR A 99 12.11 6.83 -3.79
N VAL A 100 11.45 7.78 -4.46
CA VAL A 100 10.87 7.57 -5.78
C VAL A 100 11.27 8.67 -6.74
N TYR A 101 11.39 8.31 -8.01
CA TYR A 101 11.83 9.18 -9.10
C TYR A 101 10.81 9.13 -10.23
N GLY A 102 10.62 10.27 -10.87
CA GLY A 102 9.76 10.39 -12.03
C GLY A 102 10.28 11.46 -12.98
N GLU A 103 10.28 11.14 -14.26
CA GLU A 103 10.63 12.11 -15.32
C GLU A 103 9.80 13.39 -15.21
N SER A 104 10.40 14.54 -15.45
CA SER A 104 9.64 15.77 -15.63
C SER A 104 9.55 16.20 -17.09
N SER A 105 8.40 16.69 -17.51
CA SER A 105 8.27 17.41 -18.79
C SER A 105 8.47 18.94 -18.64
N THR A 106 8.85 19.41 -17.46
CA THR A 106 8.96 20.83 -17.10
C THR A 106 10.12 21.08 -16.15
N THR A 107 10.68 22.29 -16.13
CA THR A 107 11.68 22.70 -15.13
C THR A 107 11.08 23.57 -14.02
N ASN A 108 9.79 23.90 -14.11
CA ASN A 108 9.10 24.77 -13.15
C ASN A 108 7.73 24.17 -12.80
N ILE A 109 7.40 24.21 -11.53
CA ILE A 109 6.11 23.76 -10.99
C ILE A 109 5.29 25.01 -10.62
N ASP A 110 4.01 25.03 -10.99
CA ASP A 110 3.07 26.06 -10.51
C ASP A 110 2.99 25.98 -8.97
N PRO A 111 3.14 27.07 -8.21
CA PRO A 111 3.02 27.04 -6.75
C PRO A 111 1.69 26.47 -6.22
N ALA A 112 0.63 26.49 -7.02
CA ALA A 112 -0.66 25.89 -6.70
C ALA A 112 -0.75 24.40 -7.07
N GLN A 113 0.26 23.83 -7.73
CA GLN A 113 0.33 22.41 -8.06
C GLN A 113 0.39 21.58 -6.79
N HIS A 114 -0.44 20.54 -6.76
CA HIS A 114 -0.42 19.49 -5.77
C HIS A 114 -0.14 18.15 -6.44
N PHE A 115 0.09 17.12 -5.65
CA PHE A 115 0.27 15.77 -6.13
C PHE A 115 -0.46 14.79 -5.20
N VAL A 116 -0.99 13.73 -5.78
CA VAL A 116 -1.61 12.63 -5.02
C VAL A 116 -0.80 11.37 -5.25
N LEU A 117 -0.41 10.72 -4.16
CA LEU A 117 0.17 9.38 -4.11
C LEU A 117 -0.95 8.38 -3.84
N ASN A 118 -1.08 7.40 -4.72
CA ASN A 118 -1.94 6.23 -4.58
C ASN A 118 -1.07 4.98 -4.36
N LEU A 119 -1.38 4.20 -3.33
CA LEU A 119 -0.70 2.95 -2.99
C LEU A 119 -1.68 1.77 -3.06
N TYR A 120 -1.19 0.67 -3.61
CA TYR A 120 -1.97 -0.51 -3.93
C TYR A 120 -1.26 -1.74 -3.34
N PHE A 121 -1.99 -2.50 -2.53
CA PHE A 121 -1.43 -3.63 -1.80
C PHE A 121 -2.02 -4.94 -2.30
N ASN A 122 -1.25 -6.01 -2.13
CA ASN A 122 -1.69 -7.40 -2.33
C ASN A 122 -2.27 -7.68 -3.73
N GLY A 123 -1.83 -6.94 -4.75
CA GLY A 123 -2.28 -7.07 -6.13
C GLY A 123 -3.66 -6.44 -6.40
N ASN A 124 -4.22 -5.66 -5.48
CA ASN A 124 -5.42 -4.88 -5.73
C ASN A 124 -5.10 -3.72 -6.67
N GLN A 125 -5.46 -3.84 -7.95
CA GLN A 125 -5.27 -2.77 -8.94
C GLN A 125 -6.57 -2.05 -9.30
N SER A 126 -7.69 -2.43 -8.67
CA SER A 126 -9.01 -1.88 -8.99
C SER A 126 -9.29 -0.57 -8.25
N ALA A 127 -8.69 -0.37 -7.08
CA ALA A 127 -8.74 0.87 -6.31
C ALA A 127 -7.52 0.98 -5.39
N PRO A 128 -6.99 2.19 -5.13
CA PRO A 128 -5.94 2.38 -4.15
C PRO A 128 -6.46 2.09 -2.73
N ASP A 129 -5.59 1.51 -1.90
CA ASP A 129 -5.92 1.25 -0.49
C ASP A 129 -5.51 2.43 0.41
N ILE A 130 -4.54 3.25 -0.04
CA ILE A 130 -4.11 4.49 0.60
C ILE A 130 -3.94 5.58 -0.46
N SER A 131 -4.43 6.79 -0.16
CA SER A 131 -4.26 7.97 -1.02
C SER A 131 -3.84 9.19 -0.19
N GLY A 132 -2.64 9.71 -0.48
CA GLY A 132 -2.05 10.87 0.21
C GLY A 132 -1.87 12.07 -0.73
N LEU A 133 -2.19 13.27 -0.25
CA LEU A 133 -2.01 14.56 -0.94
C LEU A 133 -0.77 15.28 -0.42
N TYR A 134 0.00 15.84 -1.34
CA TYR A 134 1.13 16.75 -1.10
C TYR A 134 0.91 18.09 -1.82
N GLY A 135 1.29 19.20 -1.17
CA GLY A 135 1.32 20.53 -1.77
C GLY A 135 1.17 21.64 -0.72
N ALA A 136 1.01 22.89 -1.16
CA ALA A 136 1.01 24.06 -0.27
C ALA A 136 -0.08 24.01 0.82
N ASP A 137 -1.24 23.40 0.52
CA ASP A 137 -2.34 23.25 1.46
C ASP A 137 -2.19 22.03 2.39
N CYS A 138 -1.17 21.20 2.16
CA CYS A 138 -0.88 20.00 2.96
C CYS A 138 0.64 19.75 3.13
N PRO A 139 1.25 20.29 4.20
CA PRO A 139 2.71 20.31 4.34
C PRO A 139 3.35 19.02 4.88
N THR A 140 2.57 17.96 5.19
CA THR A 140 3.13 16.69 5.69
C THR A 140 2.57 15.50 4.92
N VAL A 141 1.27 15.24 5.06
CA VAL A 141 0.46 14.34 4.21
C VAL A 141 -1.00 14.45 4.65
N CYS A 142 -1.94 14.44 3.70
CA CYS A 142 -3.38 14.52 3.95
C CYS A 142 -4.09 13.44 3.17
N ALA A 143 -5.21 12.91 3.67
CA ALA A 143 -5.98 11.95 2.89
C ALA A 143 -6.58 12.62 1.63
N ALA A 144 -6.46 11.97 0.48
CA ALA A 144 -7.11 12.36 -0.75
C ALA A 144 -8.33 11.46 -0.99
N SER A 145 -9.51 12.03 -1.28
CA SER A 145 -10.80 11.30 -1.33
C SER A 145 -11.67 11.63 -2.55
N HIS A 146 -11.06 12.04 -3.66
CA HIS A 146 -11.75 12.55 -4.84
C HIS A 146 -12.04 11.46 -5.86
N TRP A 147 -13.09 11.72 -6.63
CA TRP A 147 -13.45 10.97 -7.82
C TRP A 147 -12.69 11.62 -8.96
N ASN A 148 -11.40 11.28 -9.06
CA ASN A 148 -10.47 11.97 -9.95
C ASN A 148 -10.53 11.43 -11.39
N GLY A 149 -11.31 10.37 -11.63
CA GLY A 149 -11.53 9.77 -12.94
C GLY A 149 -10.27 9.27 -13.63
N LEU A 150 -9.19 9.14 -12.86
CA LEU A 150 -7.97 8.52 -13.32
C LEU A 150 -8.12 7.04 -13.03
N ASP A 151 -8.73 6.31 -13.97
CA ASP A 151 -8.46 4.88 -14.13
C ASP A 151 -6.97 4.75 -14.51
N LEU A 152 -6.10 4.96 -13.51
CA LEU A 152 -4.66 5.10 -13.68
C LEU A 152 -4.08 3.88 -14.39
N PHE A 153 -4.73 2.73 -14.20
CA PHE A 153 -4.26 1.44 -14.63
C PHE A 153 -5.10 0.78 -15.74
N GLY A 154 -6.27 1.31 -16.10
CA GLY A 154 -7.08 0.70 -17.15
C GLY A 154 -7.71 -0.65 -16.77
N VAL A 155 -7.46 -1.14 -15.54
CA VAL A 155 -7.86 -2.48 -15.05
C VAL A 155 -9.11 -2.46 -14.20
N SER A 156 -9.65 -1.29 -13.87
CA SER A 156 -10.90 -1.22 -13.12
C SER A 156 -12.08 -1.83 -13.89
N GLY A 157 -11.91 -2.15 -15.19
CA GLY A 157 -13.00 -2.63 -16.05
C GLY A 157 -14.07 -1.55 -16.25
N LEU A 158 -13.71 -0.32 -15.93
CA LEU A 158 -14.56 0.85 -15.90
C LEU A 158 -13.89 1.85 -16.84
N ASP A 159 -14.43 2.01 -18.04
CA ASP A 159 -14.33 3.25 -18.82
C ASP A 159 -15.03 4.41 -18.06
N SER A 160 -14.87 4.49 -16.73
CA SER A 160 -15.66 5.32 -15.84
C SER A 160 -14.77 6.40 -15.25
N PRO A 161 -15.18 7.67 -15.34
CA PRO A 161 -14.50 8.83 -14.75
C PRO A 161 -14.54 8.82 -13.20
N ASP A 162 -14.54 7.65 -12.57
CA ASP A 162 -14.94 7.43 -11.18
C ASP A 162 -13.96 6.58 -10.37
N ALA A 163 -12.77 6.28 -10.88
CA ALA A 163 -11.73 5.63 -10.06
C ALA A 163 -11.48 6.51 -8.82
N GLN A 164 -11.87 6.00 -7.66
CA GLN A 164 -11.92 6.78 -6.42
C GLN A 164 -10.58 6.65 -5.69
N GLU A 165 -10.06 7.79 -5.22
CA GLU A 165 -9.00 7.79 -4.22
C GLU A 165 -9.46 7.11 -2.93
N ALA A 166 -8.54 6.53 -2.17
CA ALA A 166 -8.86 5.72 -1.00
C ALA A 166 -9.59 6.51 0.09
N GLY A 167 -9.40 7.83 0.17
CA GLY A 167 -9.97 8.68 1.21
C GLY A 167 -9.38 8.44 2.59
N THR A 168 -8.27 7.69 2.68
CA THR A 168 -7.64 7.29 3.93
C THR A 168 -6.11 7.28 3.77
N LEU A 169 -5.43 7.56 4.89
CA LEU A 169 -3.98 7.40 5.04
C LEU A 169 -3.62 6.06 5.69
N THR A 170 -4.59 5.17 5.91
CA THR A 170 -4.38 3.90 6.59
C THR A 170 -5.16 2.77 5.93
N PHE A 171 -4.48 1.65 5.76
CA PHE A 171 -5.01 0.39 5.25
C PHE A 171 -4.79 -0.71 6.29
N ILE A 172 -5.77 -1.61 6.44
CA ILE A 172 -5.71 -2.75 7.35
C ILE A 172 -5.70 -4.03 6.51
N ASP A 173 -4.66 -4.85 6.70
CA ASP A 173 -4.55 -6.17 6.09
C ASP A 173 -4.31 -7.24 7.15
N GLY A 174 -5.33 -8.07 7.39
CA GLY A 174 -5.30 -9.06 8.47
C GLY A 174 -5.00 -8.41 9.83
N ASP A 175 -3.84 -8.76 10.39
CA ASP A 175 -3.35 -8.29 11.69
C ASP A 175 -2.39 -7.09 11.56
N LEU A 176 -2.25 -6.49 10.38
CA LEU A 176 -1.37 -5.32 10.15
C LEU A 176 -2.18 -4.05 9.86
N SER A 177 -1.75 -2.94 10.43
CA SER A 177 -2.16 -1.58 10.11
C SER A 177 -1.01 -0.85 9.44
N ILE A 178 -1.23 -0.41 8.20
CA ILE A 178 -0.25 0.30 7.38
C ILE A 178 -0.71 1.74 7.27
N SER A 179 0.12 2.69 7.70
CA SER A 179 -0.20 4.12 7.71
C SER A 179 0.84 4.91 6.93
N LEU A 180 0.39 5.75 5.99
CA LEU A 180 1.21 6.74 5.31
C LEU A 180 1.40 7.96 6.23
N THR A 181 2.63 8.20 6.64
CA THR A 181 2.98 9.23 7.64
C THR A 181 3.70 10.44 7.05
N LEU A 182 4.24 10.30 5.85
CA LEU A 182 4.94 11.35 5.12
C LEU A 182 4.73 11.14 3.62
N PHE A 183 4.53 12.22 2.86
CA PHE A 183 4.63 12.22 1.41
C PHE A 183 5.15 13.57 0.93
N GLU A 184 6.30 13.56 0.27
CA GLU A 184 6.95 14.70 -0.37
C GLU A 184 7.20 14.36 -1.85
N TRP A 185 6.98 15.34 -2.73
CA TRP A 185 7.20 15.19 -4.17
C TRP A 185 7.57 16.53 -4.80
N ALA A 186 8.80 16.68 -5.28
CA ALA A 186 9.29 17.95 -5.82
C ALA A 186 10.23 17.72 -7.00
N ILE A 187 10.36 18.72 -7.86
CA ILE A 187 11.41 18.71 -8.88
C ILE A 187 12.75 19.05 -8.22
N GLY A 188 13.76 18.21 -8.46
CA GLY A 188 15.10 18.45 -7.94
C GLY A 188 15.94 19.19 -8.98
N ASP A 189 16.38 20.41 -8.67
CA ASP A 189 17.08 21.29 -9.63
C ASP A 189 18.39 20.71 -10.23
N ASP A 190 18.91 19.61 -9.69
CA ASP A 190 20.15 18.93 -10.11
C ASP A 190 19.99 17.40 -10.25
N VAL A 191 18.77 16.87 -10.29
CA VAL A 191 18.50 15.42 -10.41
C VAL A 191 18.12 15.09 -11.85
N ASP A 192 18.83 14.20 -12.53
CA ASP A 192 18.52 13.74 -13.90
C ASP A 192 19.02 12.30 -14.06
N GLU A 193 18.35 11.41 -13.36
CA GLU A 193 18.68 10.00 -13.18
C GLU A 193 17.70 9.07 -13.91
N VAL A 194 16.49 9.54 -14.18
CA VAL A 194 15.46 8.78 -14.90
C VAL A 194 15.02 9.50 -16.17
N GLY A 195 14.39 8.73 -17.05
CA GLY A 195 13.73 9.20 -18.24
C GLY A 195 12.30 8.68 -18.23
N PRO A 196 11.47 9.05 -19.22
CA PRO A 196 10.05 8.67 -19.26
C PRO A 196 9.81 7.17 -19.00
N TYR A 197 10.69 6.34 -19.55
CA TYR A 197 10.58 4.88 -19.60
C TYR A 197 11.91 4.17 -19.33
N SER A 198 12.86 4.83 -18.66
CA SER A 198 14.12 4.20 -18.26
C SER A 198 14.73 4.79 -17.00
N THR A 199 15.64 4.06 -16.35
CA THR A 199 16.51 4.55 -15.27
C THR A 199 17.79 5.20 -15.82
N ASN A 200 17.65 5.97 -16.90
CA ASN A 200 18.73 6.80 -17.44
C ASN A 200 18.16 8.21 -17.61
N GLY A 201 18.91 9.21 -17.17
CA GLY A 201 18.57 10.63 -17.31
C GLY A 201 18.16 11.01 -18.73
N SER A 202 17.15 11.87 -18.83
CA SER A 202 16.61 12.41 -20.07
C SER A 202 17.27 13.74 -20.49
N GLY A 203 18.07 14.35 -19.61
CA GLY A 203 18.55 15.72 -19.77
C GLY A 203 17.61 16.77 -19.18
N THR A 204 16.59 16.35 -18.43
CA THR A 204 15.66 17.23 -17.73
C THR A 204 15.62 16.93 -16.24
N PRO A 205 15.40 17.93 -15.37
CA PRO A 205 15.33 17.69 -13.95
C PRO A 205 14.19 16.74 -13.57
N ASP A 206 14.50 15.69 -12.84
CA ASP A 206 13.53 14.72 -12.35
C ASP A 206 12.72 15.26 -11.17
N PHE A 207 11.50 14.74 -11.06
CA PHE A 207 10.86 14.69 -9.76
C PHE A 207 11.54 13.65 -8.88
N PHE A 208 11.79 14.07 -7.64
CA PHE A 208 12.23 13.22 -6.55
C PHE A 208 11.21 13.29 -5.42
N GLY A 209 10.88 12.12 -4.88
CA GLY A 209 9.94 11.97 -3.79
C GLY A 209 10.43 11.12 -2.66
N HIS A 210 9.85 11.36 -1.50
CA HIS A 210 10.02 10.56 -0.30
C HIS A 210 8.65 10.33 0.32
N PHE A 211 8.32 9.07 0.58
CA PHE A 211 7.16 8.75 1.41
C PHE A 211 7.52 7.70 2.45
N GLN A 212 6.79 7.74 3.56
CA GLN A 212 7.05 6.86 4.69
C GLN A 212 5.79 6.06 5.06
N LEU A 213 5.96 4.74 5.21
CA LEU A 213 4.94 3.85 5.75
C LEU A 213 5.32 3.40 7.16
N THR A 214 4.40 3.53 8.10
CA THR A 214 4.45 2.88 9.40
C THR A 214 3.53 1.67 9.41
N VAL A 215 4.09 0.49 9.66
CA VAL A 215 3.36 -0.77 9.73
C VAL A 215 3.38 -1.25 11.18
N SER A 216 2.21 -1.50 11.74
CA SER A 216 2.04 -1.94 13.12
C SER A 216 1.09 -3.13 13.21
N GLU A 217 1.27 -3.98 14.22
CA GLU A 217 0.31 -5.05 14.50
C GLU A 217 -0.97 -4.46 15.09
N VAL A 218 -2.12 -4.87 14.57
CA VAL A 218 -3.44 -4.54 15.12
C VAL A 218 -3.64 -5.40 16.38
N PRO A 219 -3.85 -4.80 17.56
CA PRO A 219 -4.07 -5.59 18.78
C PRO A 219 -5.32 -6.45 18.63
N LEU A 220 -5.18 -7.77 18.84
CA LEU A 220 -6.33 -8.66 18.90
C LEU A 220 -7.31 -8.17 19.98
N PRO A 221 -8.63 -8.13 19.71
CA PRO A 221 -9.60 -7.80 20.74
C PRO A 221 -9.41 -8.73 21.94
N ALA A 222 -9.30 -8.15 23.15
CA ALA A 222 -9.03 -8.87 24.39
C ALA A 222 -10.03 -10.01 24.73
N GLY A 223 -11.10 -10.19 23.94
CA GLY A 223 -12.12 -11.22 24.11
C GLY A 223 -11.69 -12.64 23.68
N PHE A 224 -10.70 -12.80 22.79
CA PHE A 224 -10.27 -14.14 22.34
C PHE A 224 -9.62 -15.02 23.42
N PRO A 225 -8.66 -14.52 24.24
CA PRO A 225 -8.12 -15.32 25.34
C PRO A 225 -9.16 -15.66 26.43
N LEU A 226 -10.16 -14.79 26.63
CA LEU A 226 -11.24 -15.01 27.58
C LEU A 226 -12.19 -16.15 27.16
N MET A 227 -12.47 -16.32 25.86
CA MET A 227 -13.26 -17.46 25.38
C MET A 227 -12.51 -18.78 25.55
N GLY A 228 -11.20 -18.79 25.30
CA GLY A 228 -10.35 -19.97 25.55
C GLY A 228 -10.33 -20.37 27.03
N ALA A 229 -10.16 -19.39 27.93
CA ALA A 229 -10.19 -19.61 29.38
C ALA A 229 -11.58 -20.07 29.87
N GLY A 230 -12.66 -19.49 29.33
CA GLY A 230 -14.04 -19.87 29.66
C GLY A 230 -14.36 -21.31 29.29
N LEU A 231 -13.93 -21.78 28.10
CA LEU A 231 -14.12 -23.16 27.66
C LEU A 231 -13.30 -24.16 28.50
N ALA A 232 -12.07 -23.80 28.89
CA ALA A 232 -11.26 -24.62 29.80
C ALA A 232 -11.90 -24.77 31.19
N LEU A 233 -12.50 -23.69 31.71
CA LEU A 233 -13.21 -23.69 32.99
C LEU A 233 -14.47 -24.58 32.96
N ILE A 234 -15.25 -24.52 31.88
CA ILE A 234 -16.44 -25.38 31.70
C ILE A 234 -16.03 -26.85 31.60
N GLY A 235 -14.93 -27.16 30.92
CA GLY A 235 -14.36 -28.51 30.87
C GLY A 235 -13.90 -29.04 32.23
N ALA A 236 -13.22 -28.21 33.03
CA ALA A 236 -12.76 -28.57 34.36
C ALA A 236 -13.93 -28.77 35.35
N LEU A 237 -14.98 -27.96 35.27
CA LEU A 237 -16.17 -28.09 36.11
C LEU A 237 -17.00 -29.34 35.78
N ARG A 238 -17.04 -29.79 34.52
CA ARG A 238 -17.69 -31.05 34.14
C ARG A 238 -16.94 -32.28 34.65
N ARG A 239 -15.61 -32.27 34.70
CA ARG A 239 -14.80 -33.37 35.26
C ARG A 239 -14.93 -33.55 36.77
N ARG A 240 -15.38 -32.53 37.50
CA ARG A 240 -15.55 -32.59 38.96
C ARG A 240 -16.88 -33.19 39.43
N LYS A 241 -17.86 -33.39 38.54
CA LYS A 241 -19.21 -33.88 38.85
C LYS A 241 -19.48 -35.32 38.37
N ALA A 242 -18.51 -35.97 37.73
CA ALA A 242 -18.55 -37.39 37.37
C ALA A 242 -17.59 -38.16 38.28
#